data_AF-A0A239EE07-F1
#
_entry.id   AF-A0A239EE07-F1
#
_cell.length_a   1.000
_cell.length_b   1.000
_cell.length_c   1.000
_cell.angle_alpha   90.00
_cell.angle_beta   90.00
_cell.angle_gamma   90.00
#
_symmetry.space_group_name_H-M   'P 1'
#
loop_
_entity.id
_entity.type
_entity.pdbx_description
1 polymer ?
#
loop_
_entity_poly.entity_id
_entity_poly.type
_entity_poly.pdbx_seq_one_letter_code
_entity_poly.pdbx_strand_id
1 'polypeptide(L)'
;MLDDDDPAGPTHVVPRGRDVVCGGTAVEGATGTEPDPQVEAAVLARACALVPALRGQPVLSRAVGLRPGRPTVGLERLDLDGRPVAACYGHGGAGVTLSWGCAAEVAGLVQRRSAQGVQRHRGVQRRPRR
;
A
#
# COMPACT_ATOMS: atom_id res chain seq x y z
N MET A 1 5.07 5.97 -19.45
CA MET A 1 5.80 7.25 -19.20
C MET A 1 5.38 7.74 -17.83
N LEU A 2 6.33 8.14 -17.00
CA LEU A 2 6.09 8.67 -15.65
C LEU A 2 6.77 10.03 -15.57
N ASP A 3 6.08 11.01 -15.01
CA ASP A 3 6.60 12.34 -14.71
C ASP A 3 6.05 12.74 -13.33
N ASP A 4 6.87 12.59 -12.30
CA ASP A 4 6.52 12.93 -10.92
C ASP A 4 7.06 14.32 -10.52
N ASP A 5 7.85 14.96 -11.37
CA ASP A 5 8.53 16.24 -11.12
C ASP A 5 7.83 17.44 -11.78
N ASP A 6 6.84 17.21 -12.66
CA ASP A 6 6.04 18.27 -13.28
C ASP A 6 5.35 19.14 -12.21
N PRO A 7 5.57 20.48 -12.18
CA PRO A 7 4.90 21.37 -11.24
C PRO A 7 3.37 21.41 -11.39
N ALA A 8 2.82 20.98 -12.52
CA ALA A 8 1.39 20.80 -12.74
C ALA A 8 0.81 19.52 -12.12
N GLY A 9 1.66 18.69 -11.51
CA GLY A 9 1.33 17.50 -10.74
C GLY A 9 1.70 16.19 -11.44
N PRO A 10 1.76 15.08 -10.68
CA PRO A 10 2.27 13.81 -11.19
C PRO A 10 1.44 13.30 -12.36
N THR A 11 2.11 12.74 -13.36
CA THR A 11 1.50 12.16 -14.55
C THR A 11 2.08 10.80 -14.86
N HIS A 12 1.19 9.83 -15.09
CA HIS A 12 1.56 8.52 -15.60
C HIS A 12 0.65 8.11 -16.74
N VAL A 13 1.26 7.53 -17.76
CA VAL A 13 0.59 6.89 -18.90
C VAL A 13 1.09 5.47 -18.98
N VAL A 14 0.22 4.51 -18.63
CA VAL A 14 0.56 3.09 -18.50
C VAL A 14 -0.32 2.27 -19.43
N PRO A 15 0.22 1.80 -20.58
CA PRO A 15 -0.52 0.88 -21.43
C PRO A 15 -0.68 -0.47 -20.73
N ARG A 16 -1.91 -0.99 -20.74
CA ARG A 16 -2.26 -2.35 -20.37
C ARG A 16 -2.68 -3.09 -21.64
N GLY A 17 -2.90 -4.39 -21.56
CA GLY A 17 -3.16 -5.21 -22.74
C GLY A 17 -4.34 -4.75 -23.63
N ARG A 18 -5.33 -4.03 -23.08
CA ARG A 18 -6.53 -3.60 -23.82
C ARG A 18 -6.87 -2.12 -23.70
N ASP A 19 -6.18 -1.38 -22.85
CA ASP A 19 -6.49 0.01 -22.53
C ASP A 19 -5.24 0.73 -22.01
N VAL A 20 -5.37 2.02 -21.72
CA VAL A 20 -4.29 2.84 -21.16
C VAL A 20 -4.81 3.49 -19.88
N VAL A 21 -4.05 3.36 -18.80
CA VAL A 21 -4.32 4.10 -17.56
C VAL A 21 -3.59 5.43 -17.64
N CYS A 22 -4.36 6.51 -17.55
CA CYS A 22 -3.86 7.87 -17.43
C CYS A 22 -4.12 8.36 -16.02
N GLY A 23 -3.06 8.82 -15.36
CA GLY A 23 -3.11 9.50 -14.08
C GLY A 23 -2.11 10.65 -14.05
N GLY A 24 -1.93 11.35 -12.94
CA GLY A 24 -2.50 11.02 -11.65
C GLY A 24 -2.61 12.21 -10.71
N THR A 25 -2.80 11.86 -9.46
CA THR A 25 -2.90 12.78 -8.33
C THR A 25 -2.19 12.16 -7.13
N ALA A 26 -1.70 13.02 -6.25
CA ALA A 26 -1.15 12.64 -4.96
C ALA A 26 -1.55 13.72 -3.95
N VAL A 27 -2.70 13.52 -3.31
CA VAL A 27 -3.26 14.46 -2.34
C VAL A 27 -3.23 13.79 -0.96
N GLU A 28 -2.37 14.28 -0.07
CA GLU A 28 -2.29 13.77 1.29
C GLU A 28 -3.56 14.11 2.09
N GLY A 29 -4.02 13.17 2.92
CA GLY A 29 -5.20 13.36 3.78
C GLY A 29 -6.55 13.30 3.07
N ALA A 30 -6.59 13.14 1.75
CA ALA A 30 -7.85 12.97 1.02
C ALA A 30 -8.57 11.69 1.45
N THR A 31 -9.89 11.78 1.58
CA THR A 31 -10.78 10.67 1.97
C THR A 31 -11.88 10.37 0.95
N GLY A 32 -12.08 11.28 -0.01
CA GLY A 32 -13.09 11.14 -1.06
C GLY A 32 -12.67 10.14 -2.13
N THR A 33 -13.65 9.45 -2.70
CA THR A 33 -13.47 8.51 -3.82
C THR A 33 -14.27 8.91 -5.07
N GLU A 34 -14.92 10.07 -5.01
CA GLU A 34 -15.68 10.61 -6.15
C GLU A 34 -14.73 11.26 -7.17
N PRO A 35 -14.84 10.91 -8.46
CA PRO A 35 -14.10 11.59 -9.52
C PRO A 35 -14.48 13.07 -9.64
N ASP A 36 -13.48 13.94 -9.74
CA ASP A 36 -13.65 15.37 -10.01
C ASP A 36 -13.41 15.66 -11.50
N PRO A 37 -14.39 16.21 -12.24
CA PRO A 37 -14.24 16.55 -13.66
C PRO A 37 -13.10 17.53 -13.97
N GLN A 38 -12.79 18.45 -13.05
CA GLN A 38 -11.69 19.40 -13.25
C GLN A 38 -10.33 18.70 -13.14
N VAL A 39 -10.20 17.78 -12.17
CA VAL A 39 -9.01 16.95 -12.00
C VAL A 39 -8.82 16.03 -13.20
N GLU A 40 -9.90 15.40 -13.69
CA GLU A 40 -9.87 14.57 -14.89
C GLU A 40 -9.37 15.35 -16.11
N ALA A 41 -9.93 16.53 -16.36
CA ALA A 41 -9.51 17.38 -17.48
C ALA A 41 -8.02 17.73 -17.39
N ALA A 42 -7.52 18.06 -16.20
CA ALA A 42 -6.11 18.36 -15.98
C ALA A 42 -5.20 17.14 -16.22
N VAL A 43 -5.56 15.96 -15.69
CA VAL A 43 -4.83 14.70 -15.92
C VAL A 43 -4.77 14.34 -17.40
N LEU A 44 -5.89 14.44 -18.11
CA LEU A 44 -5.96 14.14 -19.53
C LEU A 44 -5.14 15.12 -20.37
N ALA A 45 -5.14 16.41 -20.01
CA ALA A 45 -4.32 17.43 -20.66
C ALA A 45 -2.82 17.10 -20.54
N ARG A 46 -2.33 16.78 -19.33
CA ARG A 46 -0.93 16.38 -19.12
C ARG A 46 -0.59 15.07 -19.83
N ALA A 47 -1.46 14.06 -19.76
CA ALA A 47 -1.27 12.79 -20.45
C ALA A 47 -1.19 12.96 -21.99
N CYS A 48 -2.02 13.81 -22.58
CA CYS A 48 -2.00 14.12 -24.01
C CYS A 48 -0.81 14.99 -24.43
N ALA A 49 -0.23 15.77 -23.51
CA ALA A 49 1.01 16.49 -23.75
C ALA A 49 2.20 15.51 -23.86
N LEU A 50 2.26 14.51 -22.96
CA LEU A 50 3.27 13.46 -22.98
C LEU A 50 3.10 12.47 -24.14
N VAL A 51 1.86 12.06 -24.41
CA VAL A 51 1.52 11.08 -25.45
C VAL A 51 0.41 11.63 -26.35
N PRO A 52 0.77 12.38 -27.41
CA PRO A 52 -0.18 13.00 -28.34
C PRO A 52 -1.23 12.07 -28.96
N ALA A 53 -0.91 10.78 -29.13
CA ALA A 53 -1.81 9.78 -29.68
C ALA A 53 -3.06 9.49 -28.82
N LEU A 54 -3.06 9.92 -27.55
CA LEU A 54 -4.21 9.80 -26.65
C LEU A 54 -5.31 10.84 -26.92
N ARG A 55 -5.02 11.90 -27.69
CA ARG A 55 -6.00 12.97 -27.96
C ARG A 55 -7.22 12.42 -28.69
N GLY A 56 -8.40 12.75 -28.17
CA GLY A 56 -9.69 12.34 -28.75
C GLY A 56 -10.06 10.87 -28.54
N GLN A 57 -9.25 10.09 -27.82
CA GLN A 57 -9.59 8.71 -27.46
C GLN A 57 -10.73 8.68 -26.42
N PRO A 58 -11.62 7.68 -26.46
CA PRO A 58 -12.72 7.58 -25.51
C PRO A 58 -12.23 7.26 -24.10
N VAL A 59 -12.83 7.89 -23.10
CA VAL A 59 -12.63 7.55 -21.68
C VAL A 59 -13.49 6.32 -21.35
N LEU A 60 -12.84 5.19 -21.08
CA LEU A 60 -13.53 3.91 -20.80
C LEU A 60 -14.07 3.82 -19.36
N SER A 61 -13.36 4.41 -18.40
CA SER A 61 -13.74 4.39 -16.98
C SER A 61 -13.04 5.49 -16.19
N ARG A 62 -13.52 5.75 -14.97
CA ARG A 62 -12.97 6.71 -14.00
C ARG A 62 -12.82 6.01 -12.66
N ALA A 63 -11.73 6.28 -11.95
CA ALA A 63 -11.49 5.72 -10.64
C ALA A 63 -10.66 6.68 -9.78
N VAL A 64 -11.02 6.75 -8.50
CA VAL A 64 -10.21 7.41 -7.46
C VAL A 64 -9.89 6.36 -6.40
N GLY A 65 -8.63 6.27 -6.02
CA GLY A 65 -8.15 5.32 -5.02
C GLY A 65 -7.42 6.01 -3.88
N LEU A 66 -7.64 5.53 -2.65
CA LEU A 66 -6.92 5.98 -1.47
C LEU A 66 -5.69 5.09 -1.26
N ARG A 67 -4.49 5.68 -1.31
CA ARG A 67 -3.24 4.94 -1.08
C ARG A 67 -3.03 4.77 0.44
N PRO A 68 -2.91 3.54 0.96
CA PRO A 68 -2.67 3.31 2.39
C PRO A 68 -1.20 3.58 2.72
N GLY A 69 -0.82 4.86 2.83
CA GLY A 69 0.56 5.30 3.06
C GLY A 69 0.97 5.29 4.53
N ARG A 70 2.23 4.96 4.79
CA ARG A 70 2.93 5.18 6.06
C ARG A 70 4.39 5.56 5.79
N PRO A 71 5.09 6.21 6.74
CA PRO A 71 6.53 6.47 6.61
C PRO A 71 7.36 5.19 6.43
N THR A 72 6.90 4.08 7.02
CA THR A 72 7.49 2.75 6.87
C THR A 72 6.39 1.70 6.68
N VAL A 73 6.67 0.66 5.88
CA VAL A 73 5.77 -0.48 5.72
C VAL A 73 5.67 -1.21 7.06
N GLY A 74 4.45 -1.45 7.52
CA GLY A 74 4.18 -2.23 8.72
C GLY A 74 4.21 -3.72 8.38
N LEU A 75 5.37 -4.35 8.57
CA LEU A 75 5.56 -5.78 8.41
C LEU A 75 6.15 -6.38 9.70
N GLU A 76 5.31 -7.01 10.49
CA GLU A 76 5.70 -7.52 11.82
C GLU A 76 4.73 -8.60 12.32
N ARG A 77 5.15 -9.32 13.37
CA ARG A 77 4.28 -10.24 14.11
C ARG A 77 3.86 -9.61 15.41
N LEU A 78 2.56 -9.50 15.62
CA LEU A 78 1.90 -8.99 16.80
C LEU A 78 1.26 -10.14 17.59
N ASP A 79 1.05 -9.92 18.89
CA ASP A 79 0.16 -10.73 19.72
C ASP A 79 -1.01 -9.84 20.15
N LEU A 80 -2.22 -10.17 19.68
CA LEU A 80 -3.45 -9.44 20.01
C LEU A 80 -4.36 -10.35 20.82
N ASP A 81 -4.40 -10.13 22.12
CA ASP A 81 -5.18 -10.93 23.09
C ASP A 81 -4.87 -12.43 23.03
N GLY A 82 -3.58 -12.80 22.97
CA GLY A 82 -3.12 -14.17 22.88
C GLY A 82 -3.25 -14.78 21.48
N ARG A 83 -3.62 -13.97 20.47
CA ARG A 83 -3.72 -14.41 19.08
C ARG A 83 -2.57 -13.83 18.25
N PRO A 84 -1.73 -14.67 17.62
CA PRO A 84 -0.66 -14.18 16.76
C PRO A 84 -1.25 -13.59 15.47
N VAL A 85 -0.83 -12.37 15.13
CA VAL A 85 -1.26 -11.64 13.94
C VAL A 85 -0.01 -11.24 13.15
N ALA A 86 0.03 -11.56 11.85
CA ALA A 86 1.05 -11.02 10.95
C ALA A 86 0.50 -9.77 10.28
N ALA A 87 1.09 -8.61 10.58
CA ALA A 87 0.73 -7.35 9.96
C ALA A 87 1.51 -7.16 8.64
N CYS A 88 0.85 -6.63 7.61
CA CYS A 88 1.44 -6.32 6.31
C CYS A 88 0.65 -5.18 5.66
N TYR A 89 1.01 -3.93 5.93
CA TYR A 89 0.22 -2.74 5.57
C TYR A 89 1.09 -1.49 5.38
N GLY A 90 0.51 -0.38 4.91
CA GLY A 90 1.24 0.90 4.81
C GLY A 90 2.07 1.11 3.54
N HIS A 91 1.81 0.35 2.47
CA HIS A 91 2.62 0.36 1.25
C HIS A 91 2.48 1.60 0.35
N GLY A 92 1.53 2.50 0.64
CA GLY A 92 1.26 3.67 -0.20
C GLY A 92 1.01 3.28 -1.66
N GLY A 93 1.71 3.94 -2.60
CA GLY A 93 1.64 3.64 -4.04
C GLY A 93 2.45 2.43 -4.49
N ALA A 94 3.29 1.85 -3.63
CA ALA A 94 4.24 0.80 -3.99
C ALA A 94 3.72 -0.63 -3.74
N GLY A 95 2.46 -0.79 -3.32
CA GLY A 95 1.92 -2.09 -2.88
C GLY A 95 2.04 -3.21 -3.91
N VAL A 96 1.82 -2.94 -5.20
CA VAL A 96 1.97 -3.94 -6.26
C VAL A 96 3.44 -4.34 -6.43
N THR A 97 4.35 -3.36 -6.50
CA THR A 97 5.79 -3.59 -6.64
C THR A 97 6.37 -4.42 -5.50
N LEU A 98 5.92 -4.19 -4.26
CA LEU A 98 6.44 -4.84 -3.05
C LEU A 98 5.75 -6.18 -2.72
N SER A 99 4.64 -6.49 -3.38
CA SER A 99 3.71 -7.56 -3.00
C SER A 99 4.38 -8.92 -2.75
N TRP A 100 5.23 -9.39 -3.67
CA TRP A 100 5.89 -10.69 -3.55
C TRP A 100 6.88 -10.78 -2.39
N GLY A 101 7.69 -9.73 -2.18
CA GLY A 101 8.63 -9.67 -1.06
C GLY A 101 7.91 -9.65 0.27
N CYS A 102 6.88 -8.80 0.39
CA CYS A 102 6.06 -8.75 1.59
C CYS A 102 5.35 -10.09 1.87
N ALA A 103 4.83 -10.76 0.84
CA ALA A 103 4.21 -12.08 1.00
C ALA A 103 5.20 -13.14 1.50
N ALA A 104 6.43 -13.14 0.99
CA ALA A 104 7.48 -14.06 1.45
C ALA A 104 7.86 -13.81 2.92
N GLU A 105 8.01 -12.54 3.31
CA GLU A 105 8.31 -12.18 4.70
C GLU A 105 7.18 -12.54 5.67
N VAL A 106 5.92 -12.32 5.27
CA VAL A 106 4.73 -12.73 6.03
C VAL A 106 4.68 -14.25 6.18
N ALA A 107 4.95 -15.01 5.12
CA ALA A 107 5.02 -16.47 5.20
C ALA A 107 6.09 -16.92 6.22
N GLY A 108 7.25 -16.25 6.24
CA GLY A 108 8.27 -16.47 7.24
C GLY A 108 7.82 -16.15 8.67
N LEU A 109 7.09 -15.04 8.88
CA LEU A 109 6.53 -14.67 10.19
C LEU A 109 5.56 -15.71 10.73
N VAL A 110 4.72 -16.28 9.86
CA VAL A 110 3.71 -17.29 10.22
C VAL A 110 4.35 -18.65 10.50
N GLN A 111 5.38 -19.04 9.74
CA GLN A 111 6.06 -20.33 9.91
C GLN A 111 6.96 -20.38 11.14
N ARG A 112 7.48 -19.23 11.60
CA ARG A 112 8.25 -19.14 12.85
C ARG A 112 7.33 -19.48 14.04
N ARG A 113 7.39 -20.75 14.48
CA ARG A 113 6.76 -21.18 15.73
C ARG A 113 7.21 -20.24 16.85
N SER A 114 6.26 -19.73 17.64
CA SER A 114 6.59 -18.95 18.84
C SER A 114 7.48 -19.80 19.73
N ALA A 115 8.77 -19.45 19.83
CA ALA A 115 9.64 -20.00 20.86
C ALA A 115 9.35 -19.32 22.21
N GLN A 116 8.08 -19.32 22.64
CA GLN A 116 7.65 -18.84 23.95
C GLN A 116 6.50 -19.73 24.44
N GLY A 117 6.87 -20.94 24.80
CA GLY A 117 6.03 -21.87 25.55
C GLY A 117 6.91 -22.55 26.59
N VAL A 118 6.62 -22.27 27.86
CA VAL A 118 7.16 -22.89 29.08
C VAL A 118 8.42 -22.27 29.69
N GLN A 119 8.25 -21.11 30.36
CA GLN A 119 8.84 -20.98 31.70
C GLN A 119 7.84 -21.59 32.69
N ARG A 120 7.99 -22.90 32.96
CA ARG A 120 7.32 -23.57 34.09
C ARG A 120 7.76 -22.83 35.36
N HIS A 121 6.80 -22.27 36.10
CA HIS A 121 6.96 -21.82 37.48
C HIS A 121 7.81 -22.84 38.26
N ARG A 122 9.06 -22.51 38.58
CA ARG A 122 9.77 -23.19 39.66
C ARG A 122 9.13 -22.69 40.95
N GLY A 123 8.33 -23.55 41.57
CA GLY A 123 7.70 -23.29 42.85
C GLY A 123 8.74 -22.82 43.87
N VAL A 124 8.49 -21.66 44.46
CA VAL A 124 9.21 -21.21 45.65
C VAL A 124 8.83 -22.15 46.79
N GLN A 125 9.75 -23.04 47.15
CA GLN A 125 9.68 -23.82 48.38
C GLN A 125 9.60 -22.86 49.57
N ARG A 126 8.52 -22.95 50.34
CA ARG A 126 8.37 -22.29 51.62
C ARG A 126 9.42 -22.84 52.58
N ARG A 127 10.31 -21.98 53.08
CA ARG A 127 11.19 -22.30 54.22
C ARG A 127 10.38 -22.28 55.53
N PRO A 128 10.66 -23.17 56.49
CA PRO A 128 10.00 -23.14 57.79
C PRO A 128 10.59 -22.02 58.65
N ARG A 129 9.71 -21.35 59.40
CA ARG A 129 10.08 -20.36 60.43
C ARG A 129 10.81 -21.06 61.58
N ARG A 130 11.90 -20.44 62.05
CA ARG A 130 12.40 -20.58 63.41
C ARG A 130 12.44 -19.18 64.01
#